data_AF-A0A841FDY3-F1
#
_entry.id   AF-A0A841FDY3-F1
#
_cell.length_a   1.000
_cell.length_b   1.000
_cell.length_c   1.000
_cell.angle_alpha   90.00
_cell.angle_beta   90.00
_cell.angle_gamma   90.00
#
_symmetry.space_group_name_H-M   'P 1'
#
loop_
_entity.id
_entity.type
_entity.pdbx_description
1 polymer ?
#
loop_
_entity_poly.entity_id
_entity_poly.type
_entity_poly.pdbx_seq_one_letter_code
_entity_poly.pdbx_strand_id
1 'polypeptide(L)'
;MDDVIRVVDDATRELEQLVNLCGKVAGELRSDASVPVRAAGDGSASGEPGEAAGLAETAAVGLDETAAVLTAAIGKLDAYRSFI
;
A
#
# COMPACT_ATOMS: atom_id res chain seq x y z
N MET A 1 -3.18 -25.32 -21.81
CA MET A 1 -4.26 -24.54 -21.17
C MET A 1 -3.96 -24.42 -19.68
N ASP A 2 -3.55 -25.52 -19.03
CA ASP A 2 -3.10 -25.55 -17.63
C ASP A 2 -1.94 -24.60 -17.30
N ASP A 3 -0.96 -24.44 -18.20
CA ASP A 3 0.14 -23.48 -18.00
C ASP A 3 -0.34 -22.02 -17.94
N VAL A 4 -1.37 -21.67 -18.71
CA VAL A 4 -1.95 -20.32 -18.73
C VAL A 4 -2.71 -20.05 -17.43
N ILE A 5 -3.49 -21.03 -16.96
CA ILE A 5 -4.19 -20.94 -15.68
C ILE A 5 -3.19 -20.79 -14.54
N ARG A 6 -2.09 -21.57 -14.54
CA ARG A 6 -1.06 -21.47 -13.51
C ARG A 6 -0.39 -20.09 -13.46
N VAL A 7 -0.11 -19.51 -14.62
CA VAL A 7 0.47 -18.16 -14.71
C VAL A 7 -0.51 -17.10 -14.21
N VAL A 8 -1.81 -17.23 -14.53
CA VAL A 8 -2.84 -16.32 -14.03
C VAL A 8 -3.01 -16.44 -12.51
N ASP A 9 -3.03 -17.66 -11.97
CA ASP A 9 -3.11 -17.90 -10.52
C ASP A 9 -1.89 -17.35 -9.77
N ASP A 10 -0.68 -17.56 -10.31
CA ASP A 10 0.56 -17.00 -9.74
C ASP A 10 0.53 -15.46 -9.77
N ALA A 11 0.11 -14.85 -10.89
CA ALA A 11 0.00 -13.40 -11.04
C ALA A 11 -1.05 -12.79 -10.09
N THR A 12 -2.22 -13.42 -9.96
CA THR A 12 -3.26 -13.00 -9.00
C THR A 12 -2.71 -13.01 -7.57
N ARG A 13 -2.00 -14.09 -7.19
CA ARG A 13 -1.40 -14.19 -5.85
C ARG A 13 -0.35 -13.11 -5.58
N GLU A 14 0.49 -12.80 -6.55
CA GLU A 14 1.48 -11.72 -6.43
C GLU A 14 0.81 -10.35 -6.25
N LEU A 15 -0.26 -10.07 -7.00
CA LEU A 15 -1.02 -8.83 -6.86
C LEU A 15 -1.72 -8.72 -5.50
N GLU A 16 -2.28 -9.82 -4.98
CA GLU A 16 -2.87 -9.84 -3.63
C GLU A 16 -1.83 -9.54 -2.54
N GLN A 17 -0.61 -10.06 -2.68
CA GLN A 17 0.49 -9.74 -1.77
C GLN A 17 0.85 -8.26 -1.83
N LEU A 18 0.88 -7.66 -3.02
CA LEU A 18 1.14 -6.23 -3.19
C LEU A 18 0.04 -5.36 -2.57
N VAL A 19 -1.25 -5.73 -2.74
CA VAL A 19 -2.37 -5.02 -2.09
C VAL A 19 -2.21 -5.03 -0.56
N ASN A 20 -1.89 -6.18 0.02
CA ASN A 20 -1.68 -6.31 1.46
C ASN A 20 -0.46 -5.49 1.93
N LEU A 21 0.62 -5.46 1.15
CA LEU A 21 1.80 -4.66 1.45
C LEU A 21 1.48 -3.15 1.41
N CYS A 22 0.77 -2.68 0.38
CA CYS A 22 0.32 -1.29 0.29
C CYS A 22 -0.50 -0.88 1.52
N GLY A 23 -1.48 -1.71 1.92
CA GLY A 23 -2.30 -1.44 3.10
C GLY A 23 -1.48 -1.42 4.40
N LYS A 24 -0.51 -2.32 4.55
CA LYS A 24 0.39 -2.36 5.72
C LYS A 24 1.25 -1.09 5.81
N VAL A 25 1.91 -0.71 4.72
CA VAL A 25 2.77 0.48 4.68
C VAL A 25 1.96 1.76 4.88
N ALA A 26 0.77 1.85 4.29
CA ALA A 26 -0.14 2.99 4.51
C ALA A 26 -0.56 3.09 5.98
N GLY A 27 -0.86 1.95 6.62
CA GLY A 27 -1.18 1.89 8.05
C GLY A 27 0.00 2.29 8.95
N GLU A 28 1.22 1.87 8.62
CA GLU A 28 2.44 2.25 9.33
C GLU A 28 2.71 3.76 9.20
N LEU A 29 2.62 4.32 7.98
CA LEU A 29 2.81 5.76 7.73
C LEU A 29 1.81 6.62 8.51
N ARG A 30 0.52 6.23 8.53
CA ARG A 30 -0.51 6.92 9.32
C ARG A 30 -0.26 6.82 10.82
N SER A 31 0.20 5.65 11.28
CA SER A 31 0.52 5.43 12.68
C SER A 31 1.69 6.30 13.12
N ASP A 32 2.77 6.35 12.33
CA ASP A 32 3.94 7.18 12.59
C ASP A 32 3.62 8.68 12.55
N ALA A 33 2.77 9.11 11.60
CA ALA A 33 2.26 10.48 11.54
C ALA A 33 1.38 10.85 12.76
N SER A 34 0.72 9.86 13.37
CA SER A 34 -0.17 10.06 14.51
C SER A 34 0.56 10.10 15.87
N VAL A 35 1.81 9.64 15.96
CA VAL A 35 2.59 9.69 17.21
C VAL A 35 2.96 11.15 17.47
N PRO A 36 2.39 11.81 18.51
CA PRO A 36 2.88 13.12 18.89
C PRO A 36 4.30 12.92 19.41
N VAL A 37 5.26 13.68 18.87
CA VAL A 37 6.67 13.70 19.31
C VAL A 37 6.71 14.01 20.82
N ARG A 38 6.62 12.97 21.65
CA ARG A 38 6.86 13.00 23.09
C ARG A 38 8.30 12.58 23.35
N ALA A 39 9.27 13.22 22.69
CA ALA A 39 10.68 13.16 23.06
C ALA A 39 11.50 14.13 22.19
N ALA A 40 11.56 15.38 22.59
CA ALA A 40 12.72 16.23 22.31
C ALA A 40 12.81 17.29 23.41
N GLY A 41 13.04 16.83 24.65
CA GLY A 41 13.87 17.61 25.55
C GLY A 41 15.29 17.59 24.99
N ASP A 42 15.88 18.77 24.84
CA ASP A 42 17.25 19.06 24.39
C ASP A 42 17.67 18.52 23.01
N GLY A 43 17.63 19.42 22.02
CA GLY A 43 18.51 19.37 20.86
C GLY A 43 17.81 19.27 19.51
N SER A 44 17.53 20.43 18.91
CA SER A 44 17.42 20.70 17.47
C SER A 44 17.08 19.51 16.54
N ALA A 45 15.79 19.30 16.28
CA ALA A 45 15.31 18.76 15.02
C ALA A 45 14.41 19.81 14.35
N SER A 46 15.00 20.57 13.43
CA SER A 46 14.38 21.69 12.68
C SER A 46 13.57 21.21 11.46
N GLY A 47 12.73 20.19 11.63
CA GLY A 47 11.68 19.85 10.68
C GLY A 47 10.34 20.02 11.38
N GLU A 48 9.46 20.91 10.88
CA GLU A 48 8.16 21.13 11.51
C GLU A 48 7.37 19.81 11.56
N PRO A 49 6.95 19.33 12.74
CA PRO A 49 6.29 18.02 12.87
C PRO A 49 5.05 17.85 11.98
N GLY A 50 4.39 18.95 11.61
CA GLY A 50 3.21 18.95 10.73
C GLY A 50 3.52 18.69 9.25
N GLU A 51 4.70 19.07 8.76
CA GLU A 51 5.07 18.87 7.35
C GLU A 51 5.39 17.40 7.08
N ALA A 52 6.07 16.73 8.02
CA ALA A 52 6.34 15.29 7.96
C ALA A 52 5.04 14.47 8.04
N ALA A 53 4.10 14.84 8.91
CA ALA A 53 2.79 14.20 9.00
C ALA A 53 1.96 14.37 7.71
N GLY A 54 1.99 15.55 7.08
CA GLY A 54 1.30 15.79 5.81
C GLY A 54 1.86 14.99 4.64
N LEU A 55 3.19 14.83 4.57
CA LEU A 55 3.85 13.98 3.58
C LEU A 55 3.53 12.49 3.79
N ALA A 56 3.52 12.04 5.05
CA ALA A 56 3.17 10.66 5.39
C ALA A 56 1.71 10.33 5.04
N GLU A 57 0.77 11.25 5.30
CA GLU A 57 -0.63 11.08 4.87
C GLU A 57 -0.76 11.05 3.35
N THR A 58 -0.07 11.95 2.64
CA THR A 58 -0.07 11.97 1.17
C THR A 58 0.47 10.65 0.58
N ALA A 59 1.54 10.11 1.17
CA ALA A 59 2.09 8.82 0.78
C ALA A 59 1.12 7.66 1.07
N ALA A 60 0.43 7.67 2.21
CA ALA A 60 -0.58 6.67 2.55
C ALA A 60 -1.77 6.70 1.57
N VAL A 61 -2.23 7.88 1.17
CA VAL A 61 -3.29 8.04 0.14
C VAL A 61 -2.84 7.48 -1.20
N GLY A 62 -1.61 7.75 -1.64
CA GLY A 62 -1.08 7.18 -2.90
C GLY A 62 -0.96 5.65 -2.86
N LEU A 63 -0.68 5.06 -1.70
CA LEU A 63 -0.67 3.61 -1.51
C LEU A 63 -2.09 3.01 -1.54
N ASP A 64 -3.08 3.71 -1.00
CA ASP A 64 -4.49 3.28 -1.08
C ASP A 64 -5.00 3.32 -2.54
N GLU A 65 -4.65 4.36 -3.31
CA GLU A 65 -4.96 4.44 -4.74
C GLU A 65 -4.29 3.30 -5.53
N THR A 66 -3.02 2.99 -5.21
CA THR A 66 -2.29 1.88 -5.80
C THR A 66 -2.96 0.54 -5.49
N ALA A 67 -3.37 0.31 -4.24
CA ALA A 67 -4.09 -0.88 -3.82
C ALA A 67 -5.43 -1.04 -4.56
N ALA A 68 -6.15 0.06 -4.82
CA ALA A 68 -7.39 0.04 -5.60
C ALA A 68 -7.15 -0.39 -7.07
N VAL A 69 -6.09 0.11 -7.70
CA VAL A 69 -5.70 -0.29 -9.07
C VAL A 69 -5.33 -1.77 -9.14
N LEU A 70 -4.54 -2.25 -8.17
CA LEU A 70 -4.16 -3.66 -8.09
C LEU A 70 -5.38 -4.57 -7.86
N THR A 71 -6.32 -4.17 -7.01
CA THR A 71 -7.59 -4.88 -6.78
C THR A 71 -8.41 -4.96 -8.07
N ALA A 72 -8.48 -3.88 -8.84
CA ALA A 72 -9.15 -3.89 -10.14
C ALA A 72 -8.43 -4.79 -11.16
N ALA A 73 -7.11 -4.90 -11.10
CA ALA A 73 -6.33 -5.80 -11.96
C ALA A 73 -6.60 -7.28 -11.61
N ILE A 74 -6.66 -7.63 -10.33
CA ILE A 74 -7.05 -8.97 -9.86
C ILE A 74 -8.43 -9.35 -10.41
N GLY A 75 -9.43 -8.46 -10.28
CA GLY A 75 -10.77 -8.72 -10.81
C GLY A 75 -10.80 -8.98 -12.32
N LYS A 76 -9.90 -8.35 -13.10
CA LYS A 76 -9.75 -8.63 -14.54
C LYS A 76 -9.10 -10.00 -14.80
N LEU A 77 -8.11 -10.39 -13.99
CA LEU A 77 -7.47 -11.70 -14.09
C LEU A 77 -8.46 -12.82 -13.73
N ASP A 78 -9.28 -12.64 -12.69
CA ASP A 78 -10.32 -13.60 -12.32
C ASP A 78 -11.38 -13.77 -13.41
N ALA A 79 -11.78 -12.65 -14.04
CA ALA A 79 -12.70 -12.68 -15.18
C ALA A 79 -12.08 -13.39 -16.39
N TYR A 80 -10.79 -13.15 -16.67
CA TYR A 80 -10.06 -13.85 -17.74
C TYR A 80 -9.94 -15.35 -17.45
N ARG A 81 -9.57 -15.72 -16.23
CA ARG A 81 -9.50 -17.12 -15.76
C ARG A 81 -10.82 -17.86 -15.92
N SER A 82 -11.94 -17.18 -15.69
CA SER A 82 -13.28 -17.76 -15.81
C SER A 82 -13.74 -17.95 -17.26
N PHE A 83 -13.05 -17.31 -18.21
CA PHE A 83 -13.37 -17.36 -19.64
C PHE A 83 -12.56 -18.43 -20.38
N ILE A 84 -11.35 -18.73 -19.90
CA ILE A 84 -10.48 -19.78 -20.44
C ILE A 84 -10.76 -21.14 -19.80
#